data_AF-A0A9W3DU34-F1
#
_entry.id   AF-A0A9W3DU34-F1
#
_cell.length_a   1.000
_cell.length_b   1.000
_cell.length_c   1.000
_cell.angle_alpha   90.00
_cell.angle_beta   90.00
_cell.angle_gamma   90.00
#
_symmetry.space_group_name_H-M   'P 1'
#
loop_
_entity.id
_entity.type
_entity.pdbx_description
1 polymer ?
#
loop_
_entity_poly.entity_id
_entity_poly.type
_entity_poly.pdbx_seq_one_letter_code
_entity_poly.pdbx_strand_id
1 'polypeptide(L)'
;MVLRADPHSLTRLLSMLRWRPRYRGEDKLPLIVWMMSHAFQQDLPAALHSWAVNLLPLVFSKKCSYSSQSIHLILQFVEMILSSNQEARDVFLNEPVRPSGMRLIPPHSFEMLLLLACPARVEEATTERFQAIYPLLKEVALAPDSRSAGELKHIFAFSLKFAGLKEFPALASEATAIAFSLLTQNVDCFMQWDVLYKEYLEASVALLKKLVDERWWIPKLLSSSPTDNLIFEHAMNSFMMKNEIAAIIEEVANLSLYQEADYLCKLLSYLNKSNLNAAKMDPSDLKLVEDKSYGVSAAEEIEKAIVSLSLSEAAKKMDPSPLAAKMDPSDLKLRKLKRR
;
A
#
# COMPACT_ATOMS: atom_id res chain seq x y z
N MET A 1 34.52 -5.94 23.83
CA MET A 1 33.85 -5.65 22.54
C MET A 1 32.51 -4.98 22.80
N VAL A 2 32.48 -3.64 22.90
CA VAL A 2 31.28 -2.88 23.28
C VAL A 2 30.13 -3.07 22.28
N LEU A 3 30.42 -3.19 20.98
CA LEU A 3 29.40 -3.36 19.93
C LEU A 3 28.66 -4.71 19.97
N ARG A 4 29.28 -5.76 20.52
CA ARG A 4 28.61 -7.06 20.74
C ARG A 4 27.80 -7.08 22.02
N ALA A 5 28.18 -6.26 23.01
CA ALA A 5 27.52 -6.19 24.29
C ALA A 5 26.26 -5.30 24.26
N ASP A 6 26.20 -4.31 23.35
CA ASP A 6 25.03 -3.46 23.16
C ASP A 6 24.83 -3.08 21.67
N PRO A 7 24.15 -3.93 20.88
CA PRO A 7 23.83 -3.67 19.47
C PRO A 7 22.90 -2.46 19.25
N HIS A 8 22.08 -2.11 20.25
CA HIS A 8 21.15 -0.98 20.16
C HIS A 8 21.89 0.37 20.12
N SER A 9 23.02 0.47 20.80
CA SER A 9 23.92 1.63 20.70
C SER A 9 24.37 1.92 19.26
N LEU A 10 24.62 0.87 18.45
CA LEU A 10 24.98 1.05 17.04
C LEU A 10 23.80 1.56 16.20
N THR A 11 22.57 1.14 16.49
CA THR A 11 21.38 1.60 15.75
C THR A 11 21.22 3.13 15.84
N ARG A 12 21.47 3.71 17.03
CA ARG A 12 21.47 5.17 17.24
C ARG A 12 22.64 5.87 16.56
N LEU A 13 23.80 5.22 16.47
CA LEU A 13 24.97 5.75 15.78
C LEU A 13 24.78 5.75 14.26
N LEU A 14 24.21 4.69 13.68
CA LEU A 14 23.98 4.56 12.24
C LEU A 14 23.12 5.69 11.68
N SER A 15 22.06 6.07 12.40
CA SER A 15 21.24 7.23 11.99
C SER A 15 22.06 8.52 12.00
N MET A 16 22.91 8.76 13.01
CA MET A 16 23.79 9.93 13.02
C MET A 16 24.85 9.91 11.91
N LEU A 17 25.40 8.74 11.59
CA LEU A 17 26.38 8.56 10.51
C LEU A 17 25.77 8.85 9.14
N ARG A 18 24.49 8.49 8.93
CA ARG A 18 23.75 8.78 7.68
C ARG A 18 23.56 10.28 7.44
N TRP A 19 23.25 11.05 8.47
CA TRP A 19 22.85 12.46 8.31
C TRP A 19 24.01 13.46 8.36
N ARG A 20 25.10 13.16 9.07
CA ARG A 20 26.20 14.12 9.26
C ARG A 20 27.20 14.06 8.11
N PRO A 21 27.48 15.17 7.40
CA PRO A 21 28.45 15.21 6.30
C PRO A 21 29.84 14.69 6.66
N ARG A 22 30.28 14.91 7.92
CA ARG A 22 31.59 14.45 8.43
C ARG A 22 31.75 12.92 8.42
N TYR A 23 30.67 12.16 8.41
CA TYR A 23 30.69 10.70 8.39
C TYR A 23 30.24 10.10 7.07
N ARG A 24 29.96 10.95 6.07
CA ARG A 24 29.81 10.53 4.69
C ARG A 24 31.20 10.37 4.06
N GLY A 25 31.31 9.45 3.11
CA GLY A 25 32.55 9.14 2.42
C GLY A 25 32.67 7.66 2.14
N GLU A 26 33.15 7.34 0.94
CA GLU A 26 33.38 5.98 0.48
C GLU A 26 34.43 5.25 1.33
N ASP A 27 35.44 5.99 1.81
CA ASP A 27 36.51 5.55 2.70
C ASP A 27 36.00 4.96 4.03
N LYS A 28 34.82 5.39 4.49
CA LYS A 28 34.23 4.97 5.78
C LYS A 28 33.31 3.77 5.63
N LEU A 29 32.87 3.44 4.42
CA LEU A 29 31.92 2.37 4.16
C LEU A 29 32.41 1.00 4.64
N PRO A 30 33.68 0.58 4.40
CA PRO A 30 34.20 -0.68 4.94
C PRO A 30 34.09 -0.77 6.46
N LEU A 31 34.39 0.30 7.17
CA LEU A 31 34.28 0.33 8.63
C LEU A 31 32.82 0.23 9.10
N ILE A 32 31.88 0.90 8.41
CA ILE A 32 30.45 0.83 8.71
C ILE A 32 29.93 -0.60 8.53
N VAL A 33 30.22 -1.22 7.39
CA VAL A 33 29.81 -2.61 7.10
C VAL A 33 30.44 -3.57 8.11
N TRP A 34 31.71 -3.39 8.46
CA TRP A 34 32.39 -4.17 9.49
C TRP A 34 31.71 -4.03 10.86
N MET A 35 31.42 -2.81 11.32
CA MET A 35 30.72 -2.57 12.58
C MET A 35 29.33 -3.22 12.60
N MET A 36 28.57 -3.11 11.51
CA MET A 36 27.25 -3.72 11.37
C MET A 36 27.33 -5.25 11.41
N SER A 37 28.27 -5.86 10.66
CA SER A 37 28.47 -7.30 10.64
C SER A 37 28.80 -7.88 12.01
N HIS A 38 29.54 -7.15 12.84
CA HIS A 38 29.87 -7.57 14.20
C HIS A 38 28.77 -7.33 15.22
N ALA A 39 28.04 -6.21 15.14
CA ALA A 39 26.98 -5.89 16.08
C ALA A 39 25.73 -6.75 15.89
N PHE A 40 25.42 -7.13 14.64
CA PHE A 40 24.23 -7.88 14.30
C PHE A 40 24.49 -9.35 13.98
N GLN A 41 25.67 -9.88 14.37
CA GLN A 41 26.06 -11.26 14.09
C GLN A 41 25.05 -12.30 14.59
N GLN A 42 24.29 -11.98 15.64
CA GLN A 42 23.26 -12.86 16.23
C GLN A 42 21.83 -12.31 16.07
N ASP A 43 21.65 -11.22 15.34
CA ASP A 43 20.34 -10.56 15.15
C ASP A 43 20.16 -10.22 13.67
N LEU A 44 19.80 -11.25 12.89
CA LEU A 44 19.59 -11.13 11.45
C LEU A 44 18.49 -10.11 11.09
N PRO A 45 17.32 -10.10 11.76
CA PRO A 45 16.30 -9.06 11.51
C PRO A 45 16.87 -7.66 11.72
N ALA A 46 17.69 -7.46 12.75
CA ALA A 46 18.31 -6.17 12.95
C ALA A 46 19.30 -5.81 11.83
N ALA A 47 20.15 -6.76 11.43
CA ALA A 47 21.09 -6.59 10.33
C ALA A 47 20.40 -6.15 9.03
N LEU A 48 19.32 -6.85 8.66
CA LEU A 48 18.58 -6.59 7.42
C LEU A 48 17.95 -5.20 7.43
N HIS A 49 17.28 -4.83 8.51
CA HIS A 49 16.69 -3.49 8.63
C HIS A 49 17.74 -2.39 8.61
N SER A 50 18.87 -2.60 9.29
CA SER A 50 19.96 -1.63 9.28
C SER A 50 20.57 -1.49 7.88
N TRP A 51 20.70 -2.57 7.11
CA TRP A 51 21.12 -2.51 5.70
C TRP A 51 20.12 -1.72 4.85
N ALA A 52 18.82 -2.05 4.94
CA ALA A 52 17.76 -1.41 4.17
C ALA A 52 17.69 0.11 4.41
N VAL A 53 17.82 0.53 5.68
CA VAL A 53 17.68 1.95 6.05
C VAL A 53 18.96 2.76 5.82
N ASN A 54 20.15 2.16 5.89
CA ASN A 54 21.42 2.91 5.90
C ASN A 54 22.29 2.69 4.68
N LEU A 55 22.31 1.48 4.10
CA LEU A 55 23.22 1.11 3.02
C LEU A 55 22.53 1.14 1.65
N LEU A 56 21.31 0.62 1.54
CA LEU A 56 20.55 0.62 0.28
C LEU A 56 20.39 2.03 -0.34
N PRO A 57 20.07 3.10 0.42
CA PRO A 57 19.95 4.44 -0.16
C PRO A 57 21.23 4.97 -0.79
N LEU A 58 22.39 4.44 -0.39
CA LEU A 58 23.69 4.81 -0.96
C LEU A 58 23.84 4.27 -2.38
N VAL A 59 23.29 3.09 -2.65
CA VAL A 59 23.27 2.48 -3.99
C VAL A 59 22.31 3.22 -4.92
N PHE A 60 21.16 3.67 -4.39
CA PHE A 60 20.15 4.37 -5.18
C PHE A 60 20.50 5.85 -5.46
N SER A 61 21.34 6.49 -4.64
CA SER A 61 21.61 7.93 -4.70
C SER A 61 22.44 8.35 -5.93
N LYS A 62 21.78 8.92 -6.93
CA LYS A 62 22.45 9.55 -8.10
C LYS A 62 23.42 10.69 -7.74
N LYS A 63 23.28 11.30 -6.56
CA LYS A 63 24.12 12.43 -6.11
C LYS A 63 25.47 11.99 -5.52
N CYS A 64 25.61 10.72 -5.15
CA CYS A 64 26.85 10.17 -4.61
C CYS A 64 27.22 8.98 -5.48
N SER A 65 28.07 9.19 -6.48
CA SER A 65 28.64 8.10 -7.28
C SER A 65 29.58 7.29 -6.39
N TYR A 66 29.07 6.29 -5.68
CA TYR A 66 29.90 5.27 -5.05
C TYR A 66 30.59 4.45 -6.13
N SER A 67 31.84 4.03 -5.91
CA SER A 67 32.49 3.13 -6.86
C SER A 67 31.78 1.78 -6.91
N SER A 68 32.00 1.06 -8.00
CA SER A 68 31.56 -0.32 -8.15
C SER A 68 31.96 -1.18 -6.94
N GLN A 69 33.18 -1.01 -6.41
CA GLN A 69 33.67 -1.75 -5.23
C GLN A 69 32.81 -1.54 -3.98
N SER A 70 32.33 -0.31 -3.76
CA SER A 70 31.45 0.00 -2.63
C SER A 70 30.05 -0.59 -2.78
N ILE A 71 29.51 -0.57 -4.00
CA ILE A 71 28.24 -1.23 -4.32
C ILE A 71 28.39 -2.75 -4.10
N HIS A 72 29.50 -3.33 -4.55
CA HIS A 72 29.81 -4.74 -4.32
C HIS A 72 29.84 -5.09 -2.84
N LEU A 73 30.49 -4.26 -2.01
CA LEU A 73 30.54 -4.47 -0.56
C LEU A 73 29.15 -4.42 0.09
N ILE A 74 28.31 -3.46 -0.31
CA ILE A 74 26.93 -3.32 0.20
C ILE A 74 26.09 -4.55 -0.16
N LEU A 75 26.21 -5.04 -1.40
CA LEU A 75 25.51 -6.23 -1.87
C LEU A 75 26.02 -7.50 -1.20
N GLN A 76 27.33 -7.64 -1.04
CA GLN A 76 27.93 -8.80 -0.38
C GLN A 76 27.46 -8.91 1.08
N PHE A 77 27.26 -7.77 1.76
CA PHE A 77 26.76 -7.78 3.13
C PHE A 77 25.32 -8.30 3.22
N VAL A 78 24.41 -7.87 2.33
CA VAL A 78 23.04 -8.41 2.34
C VAL A 78 22.97 -9.86 1.88
N GLU A 79 23.78 -10.25 0.90
CA GLU A 79 23.87 -11.65 0.48
C GLU A 79 24.33 -12.54 1.62
N MET A 80 25.30 -12.08 2.43
CA MET A 80 25.72 -12.77 3.64
C MET A 80 24.56 -12.91 4.62
N ILE A 81 23.81 -11.85 4.90
CA ILE A 81 22.64 -11.88 5.80
C ILE A 81 21.60 -12.90 5.31
N LEU A 82 21.30 -12.89 4.00
CA LEU A 82 20.30 -13.78 3.40
C LEU A 82 20.78 -15.23 3.29
N SER A 83 22.09 -15.46 3.13
CA SER A 83 22.70 -16.80 3.00
C SER A 83 23.21 -17.39 4.32
N SER A 84 22.99 -16.70 5.45
CA SER A 84 23.59 -17.08 6.73
C SER A 84 23.08 -18.43 7.29
N ASN A 85 21.86 -18.86 6.94
CA ASN A 85 21.29 -20.16 7.32
C ASN A 85 20.08 -20.50 6.43
N GLN A 86 19.76 -21.78 6.24
CA GLN A 86 18.50 -22.25 5.64
C GLN A 86 17.27 -21.71 6.38
N GLU A 87 17.40 -21.49 7.69
CA GLU A 87 16.35 -20.92 8.56
C GLU A 87 16.24 -19.39 8.48
N ALA A 88 17.17 -18.69 7.82
CA ALA A 88 17.15 -17.23 7.77
C ALA A 88 15.87 -16.69 7.11
N ARG A 89 15.38 -17.37 6.06
CA ARG A 89 14.10 -17.06 5.43
C ARG A 89 12.95 -17.14 6.44
N ASP A 90 12.87 -18.22 7.20
CA ASP A 90 11.81 -18.42 8.19
C ASP A 90 11.89 -17.38 9.30
N VAL A 91 13.09 -17.03 9.76
CA VAL A 91 13.30 -15.95 10.75
C VAL A 91 12.70 -14.63 10.25
N PHE A 92 12.98 -14.23 9.00
CA PHE A 92 12.45 -12.97 8.48
C PHE A 92 10.94 -12.99 8.24
N LEU A 93 10.38 -14.12 7.82
CA LEU A 93 8.95 -14.25 7.55
C LEU A 93 8.11 -14.40 8.82
N ASN A 94 8.67 -14.97 9.89
CA ASN A 94 8.02 -15.08 11.19
C ASN A 94 8.07 -13.75 11.97
N GLU A 95 9.13 -12.96 11.80
CA GLU A 95 9.29 -11.66 12.45
C GLU A 95 9.53 -10.51 11.45
N PRO A 96 8.56 -10.21 10.57
CA PRO A 96 8.73 -9.20 9.52
C PRO A 96 8.69 -7.76 10.06
N VAL A 97 8.39 -7.60 11.35
CA VAL A 97 8.29 -6.31 12.04
C VAL A 97 9.08 -6.35 13.34
N ARG A 98 9.96 -5.37 13.52
CA ARG A 98 10.73 -5.19 14.74
C ARG A 98 9.83 -4.96 15.96
N PRO A 99 10.31 -5.22 17.19
CA PRO A 99 9.56 -4.90 18.42
C PRO A 99 9.08 -3.43 18.51
N SER A 100 9.78 -2.50 17.85
CA SER A 100 9.41 -1.09 17.75
C SER A 100 8.23 -0.79 16.81
N GLY A 101 7.66 -1.80 16.14
CA GLY A 101 6.53 -1.64 15.20
C GLY A 101 6.93 -1.29 13.76
N MET A 102 8.22 -1.23 13.43
CA MET A 102 8.72 -0.92 12.08
C MET A 102 9.01 -2.20 11.28
N ARG A 103 8.62 -2.26 10.01
CA ARG A 103 9.00 -3.37 9.12
C ARG A 103 10.51 -3.54 8.98
N LEU A 104 10.95 -4.78 8.78
CA LEU A 104 12.35 -5.06 8.47
C LEU A 104 12.80 -4.32 7.21
N ILE A 105 11.92 -4.22 6.22
CA ILE A 105 12.14 -3.41 5.02
C ILE A 105 11.05 -2.33 4.99
N PRO A 106 11.35 -1.10 5.44
CA PRO A 106 10.37 -0.02 5.43
C PRO A 106 9.93 0.38 4.01
N PRO A 107 8.74 0.97 3.82
CA PRO A 107 8.18 1.28 2.50
C PRO A 107 9.13 2.01 1.55
N HIS A 108 9.84 3.02 2.04
CA HIS A 108 10.81 3.78 1.23
C HIS A 108 12.01 2.94 0.76
N SER A 109 12.46 1.99 1.58
CA SER A 109 13.55 1.08 1.19
C SER A 109 13.04 0.06 0.16
N PHE A 110 11.80 -0.40 0.32
CA PHE A 110 11.19 -1.32 -0.63
C PHE A 110 10.92 -0.66 -2.00
N GLU A 111 10.50 0.61 -2.02
CA GLU A 111 10.42 1.41 -3.25
C GLU A 111 11.76 1.45 -4.00
N MET A 112 12.88 1.65 -3.29
CA MET A 112 14.22 1.62 -3.90
C MET A 112 14.57 0.24 -4.45
N LEU A 113 14.26 -0.84 -3.72
CA LEU A 113 14.49 -2.22 -4.18
C LEU A 113 13.75 -2.52 -5.48
N LEU A 114 12.47 -2.16 -5.54
CA LEU A 114 11.64 -2.34 -6.73
C LEU A 114 12.26 -1.63 -7.95
N LEU A 115 12.73 -0.39 -7.76
CA LEU A 115 13.37 0.38 -8.82
C LEU A 115 14.76 -0.15 -9.22
N LEU A 116 15.50 -0.78 -8.31
CA LEU A 116 16.82 -1.38 -8.58
C LEU A 116 16.74 -2.78 -9.21
N ALA A 117 15.71 -3.56 -8.88
CA ALA A 117 15.50 -4.89 -9.42
C ALA A 117 14.94 -4.88 -10.86
N CYS A 118 14.35 -3.76 -11.28
CA CYS A 118 13.82 -3.60 -12.64
C CYS A 118 14.90 -3.05 -13.59
N PRO A 119 15.08 -3.63 -14.78
CA PRO A 119 16.28 -3.49 -15.63
C PRO A 119 16.55 -2.10 -16.22
N ALA A 120 15.76 -1.08 -15.89
CA ALA A 120 15.85 0.25 -16.53
C ALA A 120 16.85 1.21 -15.86
N ARG A 121 17.54 0.83 -14.77
CA ARG A 121 18.23 1.80 -13.88
C ARG A 121 19.69 1.55 -13.55
N VAL A 122 20.27 0.37 -13.76
CA VAL A 122 21.62 0.04 -13.27
C VAL A 122 22.40 -0.78 -14.30
N GLU A 123 23.74 -0.81 -14.17
CA GLU A 123 24.61 -1.74 -14.89
C GLU A 123 24.13 -3.19 -14.74
N GLU A 124 24.30 -3.97 -15.81
CA GLU A 124 23.76 -5.33 -15.95
C GLU A 124 24.17 -6.26 -14.79
N ALA A 125 25.47 -6.27 -14.43
CA ALA A 125 25.98 -7.11 -13.34
C ALA A 125 25.46 -6.74 -11.93
N THR A 126 25.16 -5.45 -11.69
CA THR A 126 24.56 -5.02 -10.41
C THR A 126 23.07 -5.37 -10.38
N THR A 127 22.41 -5.25 -11.54
CA THR A 127 21.00 -5.62 -11.72
C THR A 127 20.78 -7.10 -11.46
N GLU A 128 21.64 -8.00 -11.97
CA GLU A 128 21.55 -9.44 -11.74
C GLU A 128 21.59 -9.81 -10.25
N ARG A 129 22.52 -9.20 -9.49
CA ARG A 129 22.62 -9.45 -8.04
C ARG A 129 21.40 -8.96 -7.28
N PHE A 130 20.85 -7.79 -7.65
CA PHE A 130 19.59 -7.31 -7.08
C PHE A 130 18.43 -8.24 -7.44
N GLN A 131 18.34 -8.71 -8.68
CA GLN A 131 17.31 -9.65 -9.12
C GLN A 131 17.38 -10.98 -8.36
N ALA A 132 18.59 -11.45 -8.00
CA ALA A 132 18.76 -12.67 -7.22
C ALA A 132 18.23 -12.54 -5.78
N ILE A 133 18.47 -11.40 -5.11
CA ILE A 133 18.03 -11.18 -3.73
C ILE A 133 16.60 -10.64 -3.62
N TYR A 134 16.09 -10.01 -4.67
CA TYR A 134 14.82 -9.30 -4.68
C TYR A 134 13.60 -10.17 -4.30
N PRO A 135 13.44 -11.41 -4.79
CA PRO A 135 12.28 -12.24 -4.45
C PRO A 135 12.11 -12.42 -2.94
N LEU A 136 13.20 -12.76 -2.23
CA LEU A 136 13.15 -12.94 -0.77
C LEU A 136 12.88 -11.61 -0.06
N LEU A 137 13.56 -10.53 -0.47
CA LEU A 137 13.33 -9.20 0.10
C LEU A 137 11.90 -8.70 -0.13
N LYS A 138 11.29 -9.01 -1.28
CA LYS A 138 9.89 -8.72 -1.57
C LYS A 138 8.96 -9.48 -0.63
N GLU A 139 9.18 -10.79 -0.44
CA GLU A 139 8.39 -11.58 0.50
C GLU A 139 8.46 -11.01 1.91
N VAL A 140 9.66 -10.65 2.39
CA VAL A 140 9.85 -10.05 3.71
C VAL A 140 9.17 -8.67 3.80
N ALA A 141 9.27 -7.84 2.77
CA ALA A 141 8.64 -6.52 2.75
C ALA A 141 7.11 -6.58 2.73
N LEU A 142 6.53 -7.62 2.13
CA LEU A 142 5.08 -7.81 1.99
C LEU A 142 4.48 -8.75 3.03
N ALA A 143 5.28 -9.38 3.88
CA ALA A 143 4.82 -10.32 4.87
C ALA A 143 3.70 -9.73 5.75
N PRO A 144 2.63 -10.49 6.03
CA PRO A 144 1.48 -10.00 6.75
C PRO A 144 1.82 -9.76 8.22
N ASP A 145 1.33 -8.65 8.77
CA ASP A 145 1.36 -8.40 10.21
C ASP A 145 0.29 -7.38 10.61
N SER A 146 -0.06 -7.38 11.90
CA SER A 146 -1.08 -6.48 12.47
C SER A 146 -0.52 -5.16 13.01
N ARG A 147 0.80 -5.03 13.17
CA ARG A 147 1.48 -3.89 13.82
C ARG A 147 1.84 -2.77 12.84
N SER A 148 1.91 -3.06 11.54
CA SER A 148 2.38 -2.11 10.51
C SER A 148 1.41 -1.93 9.33
N ALA A 149 0.10 -2.11 9.56
CA ALA A 149 -0.92 -1.95 8.53
C ALA A 149 -0.85 -0.61 7.76
N GLY A 150 -0.44 0.47 8.43
CA GLY A 150 -0.19 1.76 7.79
C GLY A 150 0.98 1.75 6.79
N GLU A 151 2.05 0.99 7.05
CA GLU A 151 3.18 0.84 6.14
C GLU A 151 2.77 0.07 4.87
N LEU A 152 1.90 -0.94 5.00
CA LEU A 152 1.34 -1.65 3.84
C LEU A 152 0.50 -0.74 2.93
N LYS A 153 -0.27 0.20 3.50
CA LYS A 153 -1.01 1.21 2.73
C LYS A 153 -0.05 2.11 1.93
N HIS A 154 1.08 2.49 2.52
CA HIS A 154 2.12 3.24 1.81
C HIS A 154 2.75 2.42 0.68
N ILE A 155 3.00 1.12 0.91
CA ILE A 155 3.52 0.23 -0.13
C ILE A 155 2.52 0.11 -1.29
N PHE A 156 1.24 -0.08 -0.97
CA PHE A 156 0.18 -0.12 -1.96
C PHE A 156 0.15 1.19 -2.78
N ALA A 157 0.20 2.35 -2.12
CA ALA A 157 0.13 3.64 -2.79
C ALA A 157 1.25 3.84 -3.83
N PHE A 158 2.51 3.57 -3.49
CA PHE A 158 3.59 3.70 -4.48
C PHE A 158 3.55 2.61 -5.55
N SER A 159 3.08 1.40 -5.20
CA SER A 159 2.95 0.31 -6.17
C SER A 159 1.89 0.64 -7.22
N LEU A 160 0.74 1.17 -6.79
CA LEU A 160 -0.29 1.68 -7.70
C LEU A 160 0.26 2.80 -8.58
N LYS A 161 1.00 3.76 -8.02
CA LYS A 161 1.65 4.82 -8.79
C LYS A 161 2.55 4.26 -9.90
N PHE A 162 3.36 3.23 -9.62
CA PHE A 162 4.26 2.65 -10.62
C PHE A 162 3.57 1.73 -11.63
N ALA A 163 2.44 1.12 -11.28
CA ALA A 163 1.66 0.28 -12.19
C ALA A 163 1.17 1.05 -13.43
N GLY A 164 1.02 2.38 -13.36
CA GLY A 164 0.65 3.23 -14.49
C GLY A 164 1.81 3.65 -15.40
N LEU A 165 3.06 3.28 -15.10
CA LEU A 165 4.22 3.74 -15.87
C LEU A 165 4.42 2.94 -17.17
N LYS A 166 3.75 3.35 -18.24
CA LYS A 166 3.85 2.72 -19.58
C LYS A 166 5.28 2.67 -20.13
N GLU A 167 6.12 3.65 -19.78
CA GLU A 167 7.52 3.72 -20.21
C GLU A 167 8.38 2.57 -19.63
N PHE A 168 7.94 1.94 -18.54
CA PHE A 168 8.67 0.89 -17.84
C PHE A 168 7.80 -0.36 -17.64
N PRO A 169 7.52 -1.14 -18.70
CA PRO A 169 6.53 -2.21 -18.65
C PRO A 169 6.85 -3.31 -17.62
N ALA A 170 8.14 -3.67 -17.45
CA ALA A 170 8.55 -4.63 -16.44
C ALA A 170 8.27 -4.13 -15.01
N LEU A 171 8.56 -2.85 -14.75
CA LEU A 171 8.27 -2.21 -13.46
C LEU A 171 6.77 -2.09 -13.21
N ALA A 172 6.00 -1.67 -14.23
CA ALA A 172 4.56 -1.56 -14.14
C ALA A 172 3.89 -2.90 -13.85
N SER A 173 4.34 -3.97 -14.52
CA SER A 173 3.86 -5.33 -14.29
C SER A 173 4.15 -5.81 -12.86
N GLU A 174 5.39 -5.64 -12.39
CA GLU A 174 5.78 -6.02 -11.02
C GLU A 174 5.02 -5.21 -9.97
N ALA A 175 4.88 -3.90 -10.16
CA ALA A 175 4.15 -3.02 -9.26
C ALA A 175 2.64 -3.35 -9.21
N THR A 176 2.05 -3.73 -10.36
CA THR A 176 0.66 -4.22 -10.41
C THR A 176 0.51 -5.52 -9.62
N ALA A 177 1.48 -6.42 -9.71
CA ALA A 177 1.49 -7.66 -8.93
C ALA A 177 1.62 -7.41 -7.42
N ILE A 178 2.45 -6.45 -7.01
CA ILE A 178 2.56 -6.04 -5.61
C ILE A 178 1.23 -5.42 -5.12
N ALA A 179 0.65 -4.50 -5.87
CA ALA A 179 -0.61 -3.85 -5.50
C ALA A 179 -1.76 -4.88 -5.37
N PHE A 180 -1.85 -5.83 -6.30
CA PHE A 180 -2.79 -6.96 -6.23
C PHE A 180 -2.55 -7.84 -5.00
N SER A 181 -1.30 -8.22 -4.73
CA SER A 181 -0.95 -9.03 -3.55
C SER A 181 -1.36 -8.33 -2.25
N LEU A 182 -1.23 -7.00 -2.18
CA LEU A 182 -1.61 -6.23 -1.00
C LEU A 182 -3.13 -6.16 -0.81
N LEU A 183 -3.90 -5.94 -1.88
CA LEU A 183 -5.37 -5.92 -1.82
C LEU A 183 -5.96 -7.25 -1.37
N THR A 184 -5.39 -8.36 -1.84
CA THR A 184 -5.86 -9.72 -1.52
C THR A 184 -5.42 -10.20 -0.12
N GLN A 185 -4.54 -9.46 0.53
CA GLN A 185 -4.08 -9.71 1.90
C GLN A 185 -4.66 -8.74 2.92
N ASN A 186 -4.94 -7.50 2.52
CA ASN A 186 -5.44 -6.44 3.38
C ASN A 186 -6.51 -5.61 2.67
N VAL A 187 -7.76 -5.80 3.09
CA VAL A 187 -8.90 -5.12 2.49
C VAL A 187 -8.90 -3.61 2.71
N ASP A 188 -8.20 -3.10 3.71
CA ASP A 188 -8.06 -1.65 3.89
C ASP A 188 -7.33 -0.98 2.72
N CYS A 189 -6.58 -1.74 1.92
CA CYS A 189 -5.97 -1.22 0.71
C CYS A 189 -7.03 -0.74 -0.31
N PHE A 190 -8.26 -1.28 -0.28
CA PHE A 190 -9.36 -0.75 -1.11
C PHE A 190 -9.73 0.69 -0.72
N MET A 191 -9.68 1.03 0.56
CA MET A 191 -9.93 2.40 1.02
C MET A 191 -8.84 3.36 0.55
N GLN A 192 -7.58 2.92 0.60
CA GLN A 192 -6.46 3.70 0.06
C GLN A 192 -6.55 3.85 -1.45
N TRP A 193 -6.97 2.80 -2.16
CA TRP A 193 -7.21 2.83 -3.59
C TRP A 193 -8.32 3.81 -3.95
N ASP A 194 -9.40 3.84 -3.16
CA ASP A 194 -10.49 4.79 -3.34
C ASP A 194 -10.02 6.24 -3.38
N VAL A 195 -9.13 6.62 -2.46
CA VAL A 195 -8.54 7.95 -2.43
C VAL A 195 -7.69 8.23 -3.67
N LEU A 196 -6.90 7.26 -4.12
CA LEU A 196 -5.91 7.41 -5.19
C LEU A 196 -6.46 7.16 -6.61
N TYR A 197 -7.69 6.66 -6.72
CA TYR A 197 -8.26 6.12 -7.95
C TYR A 197 -8.15 7.06 -9.16
N LYS A 198 -8.60 8.31 -9.00
CA LYS A 198 -8.58 9.30 -10.08
C LYS A 198 -7.16 9.75 -10.43
N GLU A 199 -6.27 9.84 -9.44
CA GLU A 199 -4.87 10.24 -9.65
C GLU A 199 -4.10 9.20 -10.47
N TYR A 200 -4.41 7.92 -10.26
CA TYR A 200 -3.76 6.80 -10.92
C TYR A 200 -4.77 5.94 -11.69
N LEU A 201 -5.59 6.56 -12.55
CA LEU A 201 -6.65 5.86 -13.29
C LEU A 201 -6.10 4.74 -14.20
N GLU A 202 -5.05 5.01 -14.98
CA GLU A 202 -4.43 4.00 -15.85
C GLU A 202 -3.92 2.79 -15.07
N ALA A 203 -3.27 3.05 -13.94
CA ALA A 203 -2.82 2.00 -13.03
C ALA A 203 -4.00 1.23 -12.42
N SER A 204 -5.08 1.94 -12.10
CA SER A 204 -6.30 1.36 -11.55
C SER A 204 -6.96 0.43 -12.56
N VAL A 205 -7.02 0.80 -13.84
CA VAL A 205 -7.51 -0.08 -14.92
C VAL A 205 -6.66 -1.35 -15.02
N ALA A 206 -5.32 -1.22 -15.00
CA ALA A 206 -4.41 -2.38 -15.05
C ALA A 206 -4.63 -3.32 -13.84
N LEU A 207 -4.82 -2.75 -12.65
CA LEU A 207 -5.08 -3.50 -11.42
C LEU A 207 -6.46 -4.16 -11.41
N LEU A 208 -7.50 -3.46 -11.89
CA LEU A 208 -8.85 -4.01 -12.08
C LEU A 208 -8.84 -5.19 -13.05
N LYS A 209 -8.14 -5.08 -14.18
CA LYS A 209 -7.94 -6.20 -15.13
C LYS A 209 -7.32 -7.40 -14.44
N LYS A 210 -6.24 -7.19 -13.68
CA LYS A 210 -5.59 -8.26 -12.92
C LYS A 210 -6.52 -8.92 -11.90
N LEU A 211 -7.37 -8.16 -11.21
CA LEU A 211 -8.38 -8.71 -10.29
C LEU A 211 -9.43 -9.57 -10.99
N VAL A 212 -9.84 -9.19 -12.20
CA VAL A 212 -10.79 -9.95 -13.04
C VAL A 212 -10.16 -11.23 -13.59
N ASP A 213 -8.89 -11.16 -14.00
CA ASP A 213 -8.14 -12.28 -14.55
C ASP A 213 -7.83 -13.33 -13.47
N GLU A 214 -7.42 -12.88 -12.29
CA GLU A 214 -7.04 -13.75 -11.18
C GLU A 214 -8.16 -13.92 -10.15
N ARG A 215 -9.19 -14.68 -10.45
CA ARG A 215 -10.42 -14.75 -9.62
C ARG A 215 -10.29 -15.50 -8.29
N TRP A 216 -9.14 -16.10 -7.99
CA TRP A 216 -8.93 -16.99 -6.84
C TRP A 216 -9.08 -16.30 -5.48
N TRP A 217 -8.96 -14.96 -5.42
CA TRP A 217 -9.07 -14.19 -4.18
C TRP A 217 -10.52 -13.94 -3.73
N ILE A 218 -11.50 -14.02 -4.65
CA ILE A 218 -12.91 -13.68 -4.36
C ILE A 218 -13.49 -14.58 -3.25
N PRO A 219 -13.34 -15.92 -3.29
CA PRO A 219 -13.83 -16.77 -2.19
C PRO A 219 -13.16 -16.44 -0.86
N LYS A 220 -11.87 -16.09 -0.89
CA LYS A 220 -11.10 -15.74 0.31
C LYS A 220 -11.64 -14.45 0.94
N LEU A 221 -11.91 -13.42 0.13
CA LEU A 221 -12.52 -12.17 0.58
C LEU A 221 -13.92 -12.39 1.18
N LEU A 222 -14.74 -13.21 0.52
CA LEU A 222 -16.09 -13.52 1.00
C LEU A 222 -16.07 -14.33 2.30
N SER A 223 -15.07 -15.19 2.47
CA SER A 223 -14.92 -16.05 3.64
C SER A 223 -14.25 -15.38 4.85
N SER A 224 -13.55 -14.27 4.67
CA SER A 224 -12.75 -13.66 5.74
C SER A 224 -13.61 -12.91 6.76
N SER A 225 -14.52 -12.04 6.30
CA SER A 225 -15.44 -11.29 7.17
C SER A 225 -16.56 -10.62 6.36
N PRO A 226 -17.79 -10.49 6.90
CA PRO A 226 -18.83 -9.65 6.30
C PRO A 226 -18.38 -8.19 6.11
N THR A 227 -17.54 -7.67 7.01
CA THR A 227 -16.99 -6.32 6.92
C THR A 227 -16.07 -6.15 5.71
N ASP A 228 -15.27 -7.17 5.41
CA ASP A 228 -14.33 -7.18 4.29
C ASP A 228 -15.07 -7.11 2.95
N ASN A 229 -16.17 -7.85 2.82
CA ASN A 229 -17.05 -7.77 1.66
C ASN A 229 -17.66 -6.36 1.50
N LEU A 230 -18.11 -5.74 2.60
CA LEU A 230 -18.68 -4.39 2.56
C LEU A 230 -17.65 -3.34 2.14
N ILE A 231 -16.39 -3.46 2.57
CA ILE A 231 -15.30 -2.55 2.16
C ILE A 231 -15.05 -2.67 0.66
N PHE A 232 -15.01 -3.90 0.14
CA PHE A 232 -14.87 -4.16 -1.29
C PHE A 232 -16.04 -3.59 -2.11
N GLU A 233 -17.27 -3.90 -1.71
CA GLU A 233 -18.48 -3.40 -2.39
C GLU A 233 -18.54 -1.87 -2.38
N HIS A 234 -18.18 -1.25 -1.25
CA HIS A 234 -18.10 0.20 -1.14
C HIS A 234 -17.09 0.78 -2.14
N ALA A 235 -15.90 0.20 -2.25
CA ALA A 235 -14.88 0.66 -3.19
C ALA A 235 -15.34 0.52 -4.65
N MET A 236 -15.91 -0.62 -5.04
CA MET A 236 -16.42 -0.81 -6.41
C MET A 236 -17.52 0.20 -6.76
N ASN A 237 -18.48 0.41 -5.85
CA ASN A 237 -19.55 1.39 -6.07
C ASN A 237 -19.00 2.82 -6.16
N SER A 238 -18.02 3.16 -5.32
CA SER A 238 -17.35 4.47 -5.37
C SER A 238 -16.59 4.68 -6.69
N PHE A 239 -15.88 3.66 -7.19
CA PHE A 239 -15.24 3.72 -8.50
C PHE A 239 -16.24 3.95 -9.63
N MET A 240 -17.34 3.19 -9.65
CA MET A 240 -18.41 3.37 -10.63
C MET A 240 -18.97 4.79 -10.61
N MET A 241 -19.30 5.31 -9.41
CA MET A 241 -19.78 6.69 -9.26
C MET A 241 -18.76 7.71 -9.78
N LYS A 242 -17.47 7.51 -9.49
CA LYS A 242 -16.39 8.38 -10.00
C LYS A 242 -16.27 8.31 -11.52
N ASN A 243 -16.48 7.14 -12.13
CA ASN A 243 -16.47 6.93 -13.57
C ASN A 243 -17.67 7.59 -14.25
N GLU A 244 -18.87 7.48 -13.67
CA GLU A 244 -20.08 8.12 -14.17
C GLU A 244 -19.96 9.65 -14.16
N ILE A 245 -19.45 10.21 -13.05
CA ILE A 245 -19.18 11.65 -12.96
C ILE A 245 -18.15 12.08 -14.01
N ALA A 246 -17.07 11.31 -14.17
CA ALA A 246 -16.04 11.60 -15.16
C ALA A 246 -16.58 11.54 -16.59
N ALA A 247 -17.50 10.63 -16.90
CA ALA A 247 -18.11 10.52 -18.22
C ALA A 247 -18.89 11.80 -18.64
N ILE A 248 -19.31 12.62 -17.68
CA ILE A 248 -20.01 13.89 -17.91
C ILE A 248 -19.02 15.06 -18.06
N ILE A 249 -17.89 15.03 -17.35
CA ILE A 249 -17.04 16.20 -17.09
C ILE A 249 -15.68 16.14 -17.82
N GLU A 250 -15.14 14.95 -18.07
CA GLU A 250 -13.75 14.77 -18.53
C GLU A 250 -13.58 14.89 -20.06
N GLU A 251 -12.34 15.19 -20.47
CA GLU A 251 -11.96 15.24 -21.88
C GLU A 251 -12.00 13.86 -22.54
N VAL A 252 -12.21 13.85 -23.87
CA VAL A 252 -12.41 12.64 -24.70
C VAL A 252 -11.30 11.59 -24.51
N ALA A 253 -10.06 12.01 -24.25
CA ALA A 253 -8.92 11.10 -24.10
C ALA A 253 -9.04 10.16 -22.88
N ASN A 254 -9.54 10.68 -21.75
CA ASN A 254 -9.69 9.89 -20.51
C ASN A 254 -10.99 9.09 -20.48
N LEU A 255 -11.97 9.47 -21.29
CA LEU A 255 -13.29 8.84 -21.33
C LEU A 255 -13.20 7.32 -21.57
N SER A 256 -12.30 6.89 -22.46
CA SER A 256 -12.08 5.46 -22.76
C SER A 256 -11.63 4.66 -21.53
N LEU A 257 -10.73 5.21 -20.71
CA LEU A 257 -10.23 4.58 -19.49
C LEU A 257 -11.33 4.49 -18.42
N TYR A 258 -12.13 5.55 -18.27
CA TYR A 258 -13.25 5.56 -17.34
C TYR A 258 -14.34 4.53 -17.73
N GLN A 259 -14.65 4.40 -19.02
CA GLN A 259 -15.59 3.39 -19.52
C GLN A 259 -15.07 1.97 -19.28
N GLU A 260 -13.80 1.73 -19.57
CA GLU A 260 -13.17 0.43 -19.33
C GLU A 260 -13.14 0.09 -17.82
N ALA A 261 -12.78 1.06 -16.98
CA ALA A 261 -12.78 0.87 -15.54
C ALA A 261 -14.18 0.58 -14.99
N ASP A 262 -15.20 1.28 -15.48
CA ASP A 262 -16.60 1.07 -15.10
C ASP A 262 -17.09 -0.34 -15.44
N TYR A 263 -16.77 -0.81 -16.64
CA TYR A 263 -17.04 -2.18 -17.07
C TYR A 263 -16.40 -3.21 -16.12
N LEU A 264 -15.11 -3.03 -15.78
CA LEU A 264 -14.40 -3.94 -14.87
C LEU A 264 -15.00 -3.92 -13.47
N CYS A 265 -15.40 -2.76 -12.93
CA CYS A 265 -16.04 -2.65 -11.62
C CYS A 265 -17.40 -3.38 -11.59
N LYS A 266 -18.20 -3.24 -12.66
CA LYS A 266 -19.49 -3.95 -12.81
C LYS A 266 -19.27 -5.46 -12.87
N LEU A 267 -18.29 -5.92 -13.64
CA LEU A 267 -17.93 -7.33 -13.77
C LEU A 267 -17.47 -7.90 -12.42
N LEU A 268 -16.60 -7.22 -11.70
CA LEU A 268 -16.14 -7.63 -10.37
C LEU A 268 -17.29 -7.70 -9.36
N SER A 269 -18.17 -6.71 -9.35
CA SER A 269 -19.37 -6.70 -8.50
C SER A 269 -20.31 -7.85 -8.82
N TYR A 270 -20.47 -8.20 -10.10
CA TYR A 270 -21.26 -9.35 -10.53
C TYR A 270 -20.62 -10.67 -10.07
N LEU A 271 -19.32 -10.84 -10.28
CA LEU A 271 -18.57 -12.02 -9.85
C LEU A 271 -18.71 -12.24 -8.34
N ASN A 272 -18.60 -11.17 -7.56
CA ASN A 272 -18.76 -11.21 -6.11
C ASN A 272 -20.17 -11.66 -5.67
N LYS A 273 -21.22 -11.14 -6.30
CA LYS A 273 -22.63 -11.48 -5.99
C LYS A 273 -23.04 -12.88 -6.45
N SER A 274 -22.46 -13.36 -7.55
CA SER A 274 -22.90 -14.58 -8.22
C SER A 274 -22.62 -15.88 -7.45
N ASN A 275 -21.80 -15.87 -6.39
CA ASN A 275 -21.55 -17.02 -5.50
C ASN A 275 -21.20 -18.35 -6.22
N LEU A 276 -20.79 -18.34 -7.49
CA LEU A 276 -20.86 -19.52 -8.36
C LEU A 276 -19.48 -20.04 -8.76
N ASN A 277 -19.18 -21.23 -8.22
CA ASN A 277 -18.63 -22.39 -8.93
C ASN A 277 -17.75 -22.06 -10.13
N ALA A 278 -16.44 -21.96 -9.89
CA ALA A 278 -15.37 -21.71 -10.86
C ALA A 278 -15.26 -22.71 -12.04
N ALA A 279 -16.28 -23.54 -12.31
CA ALA A 279 -16.26 -24.59 -13.32
C ALA A 279 -17.01 -24.26 -14.62
N LYS A 280 -17.88 -23.24 -14.69
CA LYS A 280 -18.60 -22.90 -15.94
C LYS A 280 -18.95 -21.42 -16.00
N MET A 281 -18.11 -20.63 -16.66
CA MET A 281 -18.54 -19.37 -17.24
C MET A 281 -18.21 -19.43 -18.73
N ASP A 282 -19.25 -19.41 -19.56
CA ASP A 282 -19.12 -19.35 -21.01
C ASP A 282 -18.81 -17.89 -21.39
N PRO A 283 -17.91 -17.58 -22.34
CA PRO A 283 -17.65 -16.22 -22.80
C PRO A 283 -18.91 -15.44 -23.23
N SER A 284 -20.02 -16.14 -23.46
CA SER A 284 -21.35 -15.61 -23.73
C SER A 284 -21.98 -14.81 -22.57
N ASP A 285 -21.65 -15.14 -21.32
CA ASP A 285 -22.20 -14.46 -20.13
C ASP A 285 -21.67 -13.03 -19.96
N LEU A 286 -20.50 -12.73 -20.56
CA LEU A 286 -19.91 -11.38 -20.61
C LEU A 286 -20.71 -10.42 -21.50
N LYS A 287 -21.41 -10.93 -22.53
CA LYS A 287 -22.25 -10.11 -23.42
C LYS A 287 -23.57 -9.70 -22.77
N LEU A 288 -24.10 -10.49 -21.83
CA LEU A 288 -25.36 -10.18 -21.14
C LEU A 288 -25.25 -9.00 -20.16
N VAL A 289 -24.04 -8.64 -19.75
CA VAL A 289 -23.78 -7.45 -18.91
C VAL A 289 -23.82 -6.16 -19.75
N GLU A 290 -23.43 -6.22 -21.02
CA GLU A 290 -23.51 -5.08 -21.96
C GLU A 290 -24.97 -4.65 -22.20
N ASP A 291 -25.90 -5.61 -22.28
CA ASP A 291 -27.31 -5.33 -22.63
C ASP A 291 -28.18 -4.81 -21.46
N LYS A 292 -27.71 -4.86 -20.21
CA LYS A 292 -28.50 -4.45 -19.02
C LYS A 292 -28.10 -3.11 -18.40
N SER A 293 -27.07 -2.44 -18.91
CA SER A 293 -26.54 -1.20 -18.32
C SER A 293 -27.23 0.06 -18.86
N TYR A 294 -28.56 0.19 -18.72
CA TYR A 294 -29.23 1.49 -18.62
C TYR A 294 -30.51 1.35 -17.80
N GLY A 295 -30.42 1.73 -16.53
CA GLY A 295 -31.55 1.72 -15.61
C GLY A 295 -31.36 2.76 -14.51
N VAL A 296 -31.59 4.03 -14.87
CA VAL A 296 -31.56 5.21 -13.98
C VAL A 296 -32.51 5.10 -12.77
N SER A 297 -33.38 4.08 -12.73
CA SER A 297 -34.40 3.90 -11.68
C SER A 297 -33.87 3.35 -10.35
N ALA A 298 -32.79 2.56 -10.33
CA ALA A 298 -32.36 1.88 -9.10
C ALA A 298 -31.52 2.79 -8.17
N ALA A 299 -30.79 3.74 -8.76
CA ALA A 299 -29.98 4.70 -8.01
C ALA A 299 -30.86 5.70 -7.22
N GLU A 300 -31.98 6.15 -7.82
CA GLU A 300 -32.93 7.06 -7.16
C GLU A 300 -33.65 6.42 -5.96
N GLU A 301 -33.92 5.11 -6.00
CA GLU A 301 -34.53 4.39 -4.87
C GLU A 301 -33.55 4.17 -3.72
N ILE A 302 -32.28 3.90 -4.03
CA ILE A 302 -31.21 3.73 -3.02
C ILE A 302 -30.87 5.07 -2.35
N GLU A 303 -30.82 6.17 -3.11
CA GLU A 303 -30.57 7.50 -2.56
C GLU A 303 -31.73 7.96 -1.65
N LYS A 304 -32.98 7.68 -2.02
CA LYS A 304 -34.15 7.91 -1.15
C LYS A 304 -34.10 7.07 0.14
N ALA A 305 -33.66 5.81 0.05
CA ALA A 305 -33.52 4.94 1.21
C ALA A 305 -32.44 5.45 2.18
N ILE A 306 -31.29 5.89 1.67
CA ILE A 306 -30.17 6.42 2.49
C ILE A 306 -30.55 7.73 3.19
N VAL A 307 -31.25 8.63 2.50
CA VAL A 307 -31.75 9.89 3.09
C VAL A 307 -32.79 9.61 4.19
N SER A 308 -33.67 8.63 3.97
CA SER A 308 -34.68 8.24 4.97
C SER A 308 -34.09 7.62 6.24
N LEU A 309 -33.04 6.80 6.10
CA LEU A 309 -32.31 6.21 7.22
C LEU A 309 -31.58 7.28 8.03
N SER A 310 -30.91 8.23 7.36
CA SER A 310 -30.18 9.34 7.97
C SER A 310 -31.09 10.28 8.76
N LEU A 311 -32.30 10.55 8.27
CA LEU A 311 -33.33 11.33 8.97
C LEU A 311 -33.88 10.58 10.21
N SER A 312 -34.02 9.25 10.13
CA SER A 312 -34.48 8.44 11.27
C SER A 312 -33.45 8.38 12.40
N GLU A 313 -32.16 8.41 12.06
CA GLU A 313 -31.05 8.40 13.02
C GLU A 313 -30.83 9.77 13.67
N ALA A 314 -31.05 10.85 12.91
CA ALA A 314 -31.07 12.21 13.46
C ALA A 314 -32.24 12.43 14.43
N ALA A 315 -33.41 11.85 14.15
CA ALA A 315 -34.58 11.93 15.03
C ALA A 315 -34.38 11.16 16.36
N LYS A 316 -33.62 10.05 16.35
CA LYS A 316 -33.29 9.29 17.57
C LYS A 316 -32.23 9.95 18.45
N LYS A 317 -31.44 10.89 17.92
CA LYS A 317 -30.43 11.65 18.69
C LYS A 317 -30.96 12.92 19.35
N MET A 318 -32.20 13.32 19.08
CA MET A 318 -32.86 14.43 19.77
C MET A 318 -33.80 13.89 20.85
N ASP A 319 -33.24 13.58 22.03
CA ASP A 319 -34.01 13.42 23.26
C ASP A 319 -34.04 14.77 24.00
N PRO A 320 -35.21 15.42 24.20
CA PRO A 320 -35.27 16.74 24.81
C PRO A 320 -35.46 16.66 26.32
N SER A 321 -34.37 16.44 27.09
CA SER A 321 -34.18 16.88 28.50
C SER A 321 -32.97 16.16 29.12
N PRO A 322 -32.07 16.85 29.87
CA PRO A 322 -32.42 17.75 30.95
C PRO A 322 -31.66 19.08 30.93
N LEU A 323 -32.38 20.19 30.67
CA LEU A 323 -31.91 21.55 31.00
C LEU A 323 -32.77 22.22 32.08
N ALA A 324 -33.61 21.45 32.77
CA ALA A 324 -34.36 21.91 33.93
C ALA A 324 -33.56 21.72 35.23
N ALA A 325 -32.41 22.38 35.34
CA ALA A 325 -31.83 22.72 36.64
C ALA A 325 -30.69 23.72 36.46
N LYS A 326 -30.83 24.88 37.11
CA LYS A 326 -29.91 26.04 37.19
C LYS A 326 -30.08 27.09 36.09
N MET A 327 -31.07 27.96 36.27
CA MET A 327 -30.91 29.41 36.02
C MET A 327 -31.83 30.18 36.97
N ASP A 328 -31.20 31.04 37.76
CA ASP A 328 -31.75 31.90 38.81
C ASP A 328 -32.54 33.08 38.18
N PRO A 329 -33.72 33.51 38.69
CA PRO A 329 -34.60 34.47 38.00
C PRO A 329 -34.12 35.94 37.99
N SER A 330 -32.86 36.22 38.32
CA SER A 330 -32.39 37.58 38.61
C SER A 330 -31.72 38.32 37.44
N ASP A 331 -31.37 37.64 36.34
CA ASP A 331 -30.57 38.24 35.26
C ASP A 331 -31.38 38.76 34.05
N LEU A 332 -32.71 38.72 34.09
CA LEU A 332 -33.56 39.18 32.98
C LEU A 332 -34.01 40.65 33.07
N LYS A 333 -33.21 41.53 33.69
CA LYS A 333 -33.43 42.98 33.69
C LYS A 333 -32.14 43.76 33.51
N LEU A 334 -31.48 43.67 32.34
CA LEU A 334 -30.53 44.72 31.92
C LEU A 334 -30.17 44.80 30.43
N ARG A 335 -30.90 44.12 29.53
CA ARG A 335 -30.70 44.28 28.07
C ARG A 335 -31.99 44.55 27.30
N LYS A 336 -32.77 45.51 27.78
CA LYS A 336 -33.71 46.29 26.96
C LYS A 336 -33.46 47.77 27.22
N LEU A 337 -32.36 48.30 26.71
CA LEU A 337 -32.11 49.75 26.50
C LEU A 337 -30.66 49.95 26.01
N LYS A 338 -30.44 49.74 24.71
CA LYS A 338 -29.47 50.48 23.88
C LYS A 338 -29.35 49.79 22.52
N ARG A 339 -30.04 50.36 21.53
CA ARG A 339 -29.59 50.64 20.15
C ARG A 339 -30.84 50.96 19.33
N ARG A 340 -31.25 52.22 19.41
CA ARG A 340 -31.53 53.00 18.20
C ARG A 340 -30.19 53.38 17.61
#